data_AF-A0A662PRQ7-F1
#
_entry.id   AF-A0A662PRQ7-F1
#
_cell.length_a   1.000
_cell.length_b   1.000
_cell.length_c   1.000
_cell.angle_alpha   90.00
_cell.angle_beta   90.00
_cell.angle_gamma   90.00
#
_symmetry.space_group_name_H-M   'P 1'
#
loop_
_entity.id
_entity.type
_entity.pdbx_description
1 polymer ?
#
loop_
_entity_poly.entity_id
_entity_poly.type
_entity_poly.pdbx_seq_one_letter_code
_entity_poly.pdbx_strand_id
1 'polypeptide(L)'
;MRRMSRGDAFFLLITILLLCLLITALTYRLSGKVVPFLVVKSGSMYPILKVGDVIVINGVRPEDLRVGDIIVYYKPGTNQLIVHRIVKKTSSGVYTKGDANPSIDIWCPIPYENIVGRWNGIKIPYWLGIGYLSLFLNGEIYPPLGPILLLCLIILNIVLIIRDLMRGWRSGEESSQ
;
A
#
# COMPACT_ATOMS: atom_id res chain seq x y z
N MET A 1 -9.54 38.48 -16.22
CA MET A 1 -9.27 37.17 -15.58
C MET A 1 -9.64 37.25 -14.11
N ARG A 2 -10.64 36.49 -13.65
CA ARG A 2 -10.98 36.41 -12.23
C ARG A 2 -9.81 35.76 -11.48
N ARG A 3 -9.30 36.41 -10.43
CA ARG A 3 -8.24 35.86 -9.57
C ARG A 3 -8.84 34.67 -8.81
N MET A 4 -8.21 33.50 -8.87
CA MET A 4 -8.62 32.34 -8.07
C MET A 4 -8.75 32.75 -6.61
N SER A 5 -9.87 32.41 -5.98
CA SER A 5 -10.03 32.66 -4.55
C SER A 5 -9.11 31.71 -3.76
N ARG A 6 -8.80 32.07 -2.51
CA ARG A 6 -8.04 31.18 -1.61
C ARG A 6 -8.78 29.85 -1.37
N GLY A 7 -10.11 29.86 -1.46
CA GLY A 7 -10.96 28.65 -1.37
C GLY A 7 -10.80 27.75 -2.60
N ASP A 8 -10.81 28.31 -3.80
CA ASP A 8 -10.62 27.56 -5.05
C ASP A 8 -9.26 26.85 -5.08
N ALA A 9 -8.20 27.56 -4.68
CA ALA A 9 -6.86 26.99 -4.59
C ALA A 9 -6.79 25.83 -3.58
N PHE A 10 -7.51 25.94 -2.47
CA PHE A 10 -7.57 24.89 -1.44
C PHE A 10 -8.30 23.63 -1.94
N PHE A 11 -9.46 23.77 -2.59
CA PHE A 11 -10.18 22.63 -3.15
C PHE A 11 -9.41 21.96 -4.30
N LEU A 12 -8.75 22.75 -5.15
CA LEU A 12 -7.88 22.22 -6.20
C LEU A 12 -6.71 21.43 -5.61
N LEU A 13 -6.06 21.95 -4.56
CA LEU A 13 -4.99 21.23 -3.86
C LEU A 13 -5.49 19.88 -3.32
N ILE A 14 -6.65 19.85 -2.65
CA ILE A 14 -7.24 18.61 -2.14
C ILE A 14 -7.52 17.63 -3.29
N THR A 15 -8.11 18.11 -4.40
CA THR A 15 -8.38 17.28 -5.56
C THR A 15 -7.10 16.66 -6.12
N ILE A 16 -6.03 17.44 -6.25
CA ILE A 16 -4.72 16.94 -6.68
C ILE A 16 -4.22 15.85 -5.72
N LEU A 17 -4.30 16.08 -4.41
CA LEU A 17 -3.88 15.09 -3.41
C LEU A 17 -4.69 13.78 -3.49
N LEU A 18 -6.01 13.87 -3.65
CA LEU A 18 -6.88 12.70 -3.79
C LEU A 18 -6.62 11.94 -5.09
N LEU A 19 -6.36 12.64 -6.20
CA LEU A 19 -5.98 12.02 -7.47
C LEU A 19 -4.62 11.35 -7.37
N CYS A 20 -3.62 11.99 -6.75
CA CYS A 20 -2.33 11.36 -6.47
C CYS A 20 -2.48 10.07 -5.64
N LEU A 21 -3.36 10.09 -4.63
CA LEU A 21 -3.66 8.91 -3.82
C LEU A 21 -4.33 7.80 -4.64
N LEU A 22 -5.30 8.14 -5.49
CA LEU A 22 -5.98 7.20 -6.38
C LEU A 22 -5.01 6.56 -7.39
N ILE A 23 -4.18 7.38 -8.04
CA ILE A 23 -3.16 6.91 -8.99
C ILE A 23 -2.15 6.00 -8.28
N THR A 24 -1.72 6.37 -7.07
CA THR A 24 -0.79 5.54 -6.28
C THR A 24 -1.43 4.19 -5.88
N ALA A 25 -2.69 4.20 -5.45
CA ALA A 25 -3.41 2.96 -5.13
C ALA A 25 -3.61 2.08 -6.37
N LEU A 26 -3.98 2.66 -7.51
CA LEU A 26 -4.17 1.93 -8.77
C LEU A 26 -2.85 1.37 -9.30
N THR A 27 -1.78 2.16 -9.29
CA THR A 27 -0.44 1.70 -9.69
C THR A 27 0.08 0.60 -8.79
N TYR A 28 -0.15 0.65 -7.47
CA TYR A 28 0.18 -0.43 -6.55
C TYR A 28 -0.58 -1.73 -6.90
N ARG A 29 -1.88 -1.64 -7.19
CA ARG A 29 -2.69 -2.80 -7.60
C ARG A 29 -2.25 -3.39 -8.94
N LEU A 30 -1.98 -2.54 -9.93
CA LEU A 30 -1.71 -2.97 -11.31
C LEU A 30 -0.25 -3.37 -11.55
N SER A 31 0.71 -2.68 -10.90
CA SER A 31 2.12 -2.87 -11.24
C SER A 31 2.67 -4.20 -10.74
N GLY A 32 2.07 -4.83 -9.73
CA GLY A 32 2.59 -6.06 -9.10
C GLY A 32 4.04 -5.97 -8.61
N LYS A 33 4.63 -4.77 -8.66
CA LYS A 33 6.05 -4.50 -8.46
C LYS A 33 6.33 -4.21 -7.00
N VAL A 34 7.49 -4.70 -6.61
CA VAL A 34 8.08 -4.57 -5.29
C VAL A 34 8.42 -3.11 -5.04
N VAL A 35 7.52 -2.41 -4.36
CA VAL A 35 7.90 -1.22 -3.60
C VAL A 35 8.72 -1.68 -2.39
N PRO A 36 9.73 -0.90 -1.95
CA PRO A 36 10.55 -1.24 -0.78
C PRO A 36 9.74 -1.25 0.53
N PHE A 37 8.42 -0.99 0.47
CA PHE A 37 7.50 -0.97 1.59
C PHE A 37 6.42 -2.03 1.40
N LEU A 38 6.22 -2.88 2.40
CA LEU A 38 5.15 -3.88 2.40
C LEU A 38 4.33 -3.75 3.67
N VAL A 39 3.00 -3.81 3.54
CA VAL A 39 2.11 -3.87 4.71
C VAL A 39 1.91 -5.33 5.12
N VAL A 40 2.10 -5.63 6.39
CA VAL A 40 1.87 -6.95 6.98
C VAL A 40 0.37 -7.21 7.02
N LYS A 41 -0.08 -8.24 6.29
CA LYS A 41 -1.51 -8.54 6.07
C LYS A 41 -2.09 -9.57 7.04
N SER A 42 -1.26 -10.37 7.69
CA SER A 42 -1.69 -11.50 8.55
C SER A 42 -0.91 -11.54 9.86
N GLY A 43 -1.42 -12.31 10.82
CA GLY A 43 -0.77 -12.53 12.11
C GLY A 43 0.34 -13.59 12.11
N SER A 44 0.76 -14.12 10.96
CA SER A 44 1.71 -15.24 10.90
C SER A 44 3.10 -14.89 11.43
N MET A 45 3.45 -13.60 11.48
CA MET A 45 4.73 -13.10 11.97
C MET A 45 4.66 -12.51 13.39
N TYR A 46 3.54 -12.72 14.10
CA TYR A 46 3.41 -12.29 15.49
C TYR A 46 4.43 -13.05 16.38
N PRO A 47 5.04 -12.39 17.40
CA PRO A 47 4.87 -10.99 17.83
C PRO A 47 5.76 -9.97 17.12
N ILE A 48 6.73 -10.43 16.31
CA ILE A 48 7.78 -9.58 15.74
C ILE A 48 7.21 -8.57 14.74
N LEU A 49 6.35 -9.04 13.85
CA LEU A 49 5.60 -8.20 12.92
C LEU A 49 4.10 -8.39 13.15
N LYS A 50 3.38 -7.28 13.30
CA LYS A 50 1.94 -7.28 13.56
C LYS A 50 1.19 -6.84 12.32
N VAL A 51 -0.07 -7.28 12.20
CA VAL A 51 -0.97 -6.82 11.12
C VAL A 51 -1.00 -5.30 11.11
N GLY A 52 -0.83 -4.70 9.93
CA GLY A 52 -0.79 -3.24 9.76
C GLY A 52 0.59 -2.60 9.94
N ASP A 53 1.62 -3.34 10.39
CA ASP A 53 3.00 -2.84 10.34
C ASP A 53 3.39 -2.61 8.86
N VAL A 54 4.06 -1.50 8.58
CA VAL A 54 4.69 -1.27 7.26
C VAL A 54 6.18 -1.56 7.40
N ILE A 55 6.65 -2.60 6.72
CA ILE A 55 8.05 -3.03 6.78
C ILE A 55 8.84 -2.51 5.60
N VAL A 56 10.13 -2.24 5.82
CA VAL A 56 11.07 -1.83 4.78
C VAL A 56 11.95 -3.01 4.38
N ILE A 57 12.03 -3.29 3.09
CA ILE A 57 12.84 -4.39 2.56
C ILE A 57 13.93 -3.88 1.64
N ASN A 58 15.06 -4.57 1.66
CA ASN A 58 16.17 -4.33 0.76
C ASN A 58 16.33 -5.54 -0.16
N GLY A 59 16.76 -5.28 -1.40
CA GLY A 59 17.24 -6.34 -2.28
C GLY A 59 18.38 -7.11 -1.61
N VAL A 60 18.38 -8.43 -1.76
CA VAL A 60 19.37 -9.32 -1.14
C VAL A 60 19.75 -10.39 -2.15
N ARG A 61 21.04 -10.69 -2.24
CA ARG A 61 21.50 -11.77 -3.12
C ARG A 61 21.28 -13.12 -2.42
N PRO A 62 21.05 -14.21 -3.16
CA PRO A 62 20.86 -15.55 -2.60
C PRO A 62 21.98 -15.97 -1.64
N GLU A 63 23.22 -15.57 -1.91
CA GLU A 63 24.39 -15.95 -1.11
C GLU A 63 24.35 -15.29 0.28
N ASP A 64 23.83 -14.06 0.35
CA ASP A 64 23.78 -13.22 1.55
C ASP A 64 22.61 -13.58 2.50
N LEU A 65 21.68 -14.43 2.05
CA LEU A 65 20.56 -14.94 2.85
C LEU A 65 21.03 -15.93 3.91
N ARG A 66 20.50 -15.79 5.13
CA ARG A 66 20.84 -16.65 6.27
C ARG A 66 19.59 -17.22 6.93
N VAL A 67 19.77 -18.36 7.61
CA VAL A 67 18.74 -18.87 8.53
C VAL A 67 18.49 -17.82 9.61
N GLY A 68 17.23 -17.53 9.87
CA GLY A 68 16.78 -16.47 10.77
C GLY A 68 16.38 -15.16 10.09
N ASP A 69 16.78 -14.93 8.83
CA ASP A 69 16.35 -13.76 8.08
C ASP A 69 14.83 -13.78 7.83
N ILE A 70 14.17 -12.63 7.96
CA ILE A 70 12.78 -12.44 7.53
C ILE A 70 12.79 -11.92 6.10
N ILE A 71 12.17 -12.66 5.20
CA ILE A 71 12.13 -12.34 3.78
C ILE A 71 10.71 -12.14 3.29
N VAL A 72 10.60 -11.36 2.23
CA VAL A 72 9.40 -11.23 1.41
C VAL A 72 9.63 -12.04 0.14
N TYR A 73 8.65 -12.86 -0.24
CA TYR A 73 8.71 -13.66 -1.46
C TYR A 73 7.33 -13.84 -2.10
N TYR A 74 7.30 -14.13 -3.40
CA TYR A 74 6.08 -14.56 -4.07
C TYR A 74 5.84 -16.05 -3.82
N LYS A 75 4.65 -16.39 -3.31
CA LYS A 75 4.24 -17.79 -3.16
C LYS A 75 4.30 -18.49 -4.53
N PRO A 76 5.02 -19.62 -4.65
CA PRO A 76 5.18 -20.33 -5.92
C PRO A 76 3.86 -20.54 -6.67
N GLY A 77 3.84 -20.19 -7.96
CA GLY A 77 2.67 -20.31 -8.83
C GLY A 77 1.59 -19.24 -8.61
N THR A 78 1.83 -18.21 -7.79
CA THR A 78 0.87 -17.12 -7.54
C THR A 78 1.56 -15.76 -7.47
N ASN A 79 0.78 -14.69 -7.57
CA ASN A 79 1.26 -13.32 -7.36
C ASN A 79 1.11 -12.86 -5.89
N GLN A 80 0.89 -13.79 -4.96
CA GLN A 80 0.70 -13.47 -3.55
C GLN A 80 2.06 -13.28 -2.87
N LEU A 81 2.28 -12.09 -2.29
CA LEU A 81 3.44 -11.82 -1.44
C LEU A 81 3.23 -12.38 -0.03
N ILE A 82 4.27 -13.05 0.49
CA ILE A 82 4.31 -13.61 1.84
C ILE A 82 5.56 -13.11 2.55
N VAL A 83 5.44 -12.84 3.85
CA VAL A 83 6.54 -12.42 4.73
C VAL A 83 6.76 -13.50 5.77
N HIS A 84 7.85 -14.27 5.69
CA HIS A 84 8.16 -15.32 6.66
C HIS A 84 9.66 -15.42 6.94
N ARG A 85 10.03 -16.15 8.00
CA ARG A 85 11.42 -16.34 8.42
C ARG A 85 12.02 -17.57 7.76
N ILE A 86 13.26 -17.46 7.30
CA ILE A 86 14.03 -18.61 6.81
C ILE A 86 14.39 -19.52 7.99
N VAL A 87 13.99 -20.78 7.92
CA VAL A 87 14.32 -21.82 8.91
C VAL A 87 15.35 -22.82 8.39
N LYS A 88 15.51 -22.93 7.07
CA LYS A 88 16.53 -23.79 6.43
C LYS A 88 16.90 -23.23 5.06
N LYS A 89 18.17 -23.34 4.68
CA LYS A 89 18.70 -22.97 3.36
C LYS A 89 19.22 -24.21 2.63
N THR A 90 18.92 -24.35 1.35
CA THR A 90 19.39 -25.43 0.47
C THR A 90 19.93 -24.86 -0.84
N SER A 91 20.52 -25.70 -1.69
CA SER A 91 20.95 -25.31 -3.03
C SER A 91 19.77 -24.90 -3.93
N SER A 92 18.59 -25.48 -3.71
CA SER A 92 17.38 -25.23 -4.50
C SER A 92 16.53 -24.04 -4.01
N GLY A 93 16.81 -23.49 -2.83
CA GLY A 93 16.00 -22.41 -2.27
C GLY A 93 16.06 -22.34 -0.75
N VAL A 94 15.01 -21.77 -0.17
CA VAL A 94 14.87 -21.60 1.28
C VAL A 94 13.56 -22.20 1.77
N TYR A 95 13.59 -22.78 2.98
CA TYR A 95 12.38 -23.17 3.69
C TYR A 95 12.01 -22.05 4.64
N THR A 96 10.76 -21.62 4.57
CA THR A 96 10.23 -20.51 5.35
C THR A 96 9.15 -20.98 6.30
N LYS A 97 8.95 -20.20 7.36
CA LYS A 97 7.91 -20.40 8.35
C LYS A 97 7.52 -19.05 8.95
N GLY A 98 6.22 -18.82 9.12
CA GLY A 98 5.74 -17.70 9.93
C GLY A 98 6.09 -17.92 11.41
N ASP A 99 6.57 -16.89 12.09
CA ASP A 99 6.98 -16.96 13.50
C ASP A 99 5.89 -17.54 14.42
N ALA A 100 4.62 -17.26 14.14
CA ALA A 100 3.46 -17.76 14.87
C ALA A 100 2.87 -19.07 14.31
N ASN A 101 3.34 -19.54 13.14
CA ASN A 101 2.80 -20.76 12.53
C ASN A 101 3.32 -22.01 13.26
N PRO A 102 2.59 -23.13 13.27
CA PRO A 102 3.07 -24.38 13.87
C PRO A 102 4.12 -25.08 12.99
N SER A 103 3.92 -25.06 11.67
CA SER A 103 4.72 -25.79 10.69
C SER A 103 5.37 -24.86 9.66
N ILE A 104 6.31 -25.42 8.89
CA ILE A 104 6.88 -24.78 7.70
C ILE A 104 5.82 -24.58 6.62
N ASP A 105 6.08 -23.65 5.70
CA ASP A 105 5.20 -23.41 4.57
C ASP A 105 5.15 -24.64 3.64
N ILE A 106 3.93 -25.09 3.32
CA ILE A 106 3.69 -26.34 2.57
C ILE A 106 4.22 -26.31 1.13
N TRP A 107 4.48 -25.13 0.59
CA TRP A 107 5.00 -24.92 -0.77
C TRP A 107 6.52 -24.75 -0.81
N CYS A 108 7.23 -25.04 0.30
CA CYS A 108 8.68 -25.03 0.32
C CYS A 108 9.28 -26.18 -0.53
N PRO A 109 10.51 -26.00 -1.07
CA PRO A 109 11.37 -24.82 -0.92
C PRO A 109 10.89 -23.62 -1.76
N ILE A 110 11.12 -22.42 -1.25
CA ILE A 110 10.94 -21.16 -1.99
C ILE A 110 12.16 -20.98 -2.91
N PRO A 111 11.98 -20.94 -4.24
CA PRO A 111 13.06 -20.67 -5.16
C PRO A 111 13.67 -19.29 -4.92
N TYR A 112 14.97 -19.12 -5.18
CA TYR A 112 15.66 -17.86 -4.92
C TYR A 112 15.11 -16.71 -5.78
N GLU A 113 14.68 -17.01 -7.00
CA GLU A 113 14.05 -16.08 -7.93
C GLU A 113 12.70 -15.55 -7.46
N ASN A 114 12.03 -16.28 -6.54
CA ASN A 114 10.78 -15.83 -5.93
C ASN A 114 11.02 -14.85 -4.78
N ILE A 115 12.26 -14.73 -4.29
CA ILE A 115 12.59 -13.86 -3.16
C ILE A 115 12.68 -12.42 -3.67
N VAL A 116 11.87 -11.60 -3.03
CA VAL A 116 11.71 -10.19 -3.38
C VAL A 116 12.71 -9.33 -2.63
N GLY A 117 12.94 -9.63 -1.35
CA GLY A 117 13.86 -8.87 -0.51
C GLY A 117 13.86 -9.36 0.93
N ARG A 118 14.80 -8.83 1.70
CA ARG A 118 14.96 -9.10 3.13
C ARG A 118 14.52 -7.89 3.95
N TRP A 119 13.79 -8.12 5.04
CA TRP A 119 13.46 -7.10 6.02
C TRP A 119 14.72 -6.55 6.68
N ASN A 120 14.88 -5.23 6.69
CA ASN A 120 16.07 -4.57 7.22
C ASN A 120 16.00 -4.28 8.74
N GLY A 121 14.92 -4.69 9.41
CA GLY A 121 14.67 -4.43 10.84
C GLY A 121 13.86 -3.15 11.12
N ILE A 122 13.65 -2.29 10.12
CA ILE A 122 12.86 -1.06 10.26
C ILE A 122 11.40 -1.36 9.94
N LYS A 123 10.50 -0.87 10.80
CA LYS A 123 9.06 -0.90 10.56
C LYS A 123 8.40 0.39 11.04
N ILE A 124 7.37 0.81 10.32
CA ILE A 124 6.40 1.79 10.78
C ILE A 124 5.32 1.01 11.54
N PRO A 125 5.08 1.33 12.82
CA PRO A 125 4.22 0.50 13.66
C PRO A 125 2.75 0.63 13.28
N TYR A 126 2.03 -0.50 13.38
CA TYR A 126 0.61 -0.63 13.04
C TYR A 126 -0.32 0.39 13.72
N TRP A 127 -0.01 0.80 14.95
CA TRP A 127 -0.82 1.76 15.72
C TRP A 127 -0.83 3.17 15.12
N LEU A 128 0.12 3.50 14.23
CA LEU A 128 0.10 4.75 13.47
C LEU A 128 -1.02 4.76 12.41
N GLY A 129 -1.61 3.60 12.10
CA GLY A 129 -2.77 3.50 11.21
C GLY A 129 -2.46 3.56 9.71
N ILE A 130 -1.25 3.98 9.30
CA ILE A 130 -0.88 4.14 7.88
C ILE A 130 -1.01 2.82 7.10
N GLY A 131 -0.56 1.70 7.68
CA GLY A 131 -0.70 0.39 7.04
C GLY A 131 -2.17 -0.01 6.86
N TYR A 132 -3.01 0.21 7.87
CA TYR A 132 -4.46 -0.05 7.77
C TYR A 132 -5.15 0.84 6.75
N LEU A 133 -4.79 2.13 6.69
CA LEU A 133 -5.29 3.05 5.67
C LEU A 133 -4.93 2.55 4.27
N SER A 134 -3.67 2.15 4.06
CA SER A 134 -3.22 1.57 2.79
C SER A 134 -4.01 0.32 2.43
N LEU A 135 -4.19 -0.62 3.37
CA LEU A 135 -4.96 -1.84 3.14
C LEU A 135 -6.44 -1.55 2.82
N PHE A 136 -7.05 -0.60 3.51
CA PHE A 136 -8.43 -0.18 3.26
C PHE A 136 -8.60 0.44 1.87
N LEU A 137 -7.76 1.41 1.50
CA LEU A 137 -7.80 2.04 0.18
C LEU A 137 -7.49 1.04 -0.95
N ASN A 138 -6.61 0.07 -0.69
CA ASN A 138 -6.34 -1.04 -1.61
C ASN A 138 -7.40 -2.15 -1.57
N GLY A 139 -8.49 -1.99 -0.82
CA GLY A 139 -9.60 -2.95 -0.78
C GLY A 139 -9.20 -4.32 -0.22
N GLU A 140 -8.10 -4.38 0.51
CA GLU A 140 -7.66 -5.59 1.22
C GLU A 140 -8.45 -5.74 2.53
N ILE A 141 -8.89 -4.59 3.10
CA ILE A 141 -9.80 -4.53 4.24
C ILE A 141 -11.14 -3.97 3.76
N TYR A 142 -12.22 -4.75 3.93
CA TYR A 142 -13.58 -4.45 3.48
C TYR A 142 -13.73 -4.05 1.98
N PRO A 143 -13.28 -4.89 1.03
CA PRO A 143 -13.53 -4.64 -0.39
C PRO A 143 -15.05 -4.55 -0.71
N PRO A 144 -15.50 -3.60 -1.56
CA PRO A 144 -14.78 -2.54 -2.27
C PRO A 144 -14.88 -1.14 -1.62
N LEU A 145 -15.15 -1.06 -0.31
CA LEU A 145 -15.52 0.20 0.36
C LEU A 145 -14.46 1.30 0.27
N GLY A 146 -13.18 0.98 0.46
CA GLY A 146 -12.10 1.98 0.43
C GLY A 146 -11.99 2.73 -0.91
N PRO A 147 -11.86 2.02 -2.05
CA PRO A 147 -11.89 2.66 -3.37
C PRO A 147 -13.16 3.47 -3.63
N ILE A 148 -14.33 2.96 -3.24
CA ILE A 148 -15.61 3.66 -3.43
C ILE A 148 -15.60 4.97 -2.64
N LEU A 149 -15.20 4.94 -1.37
CA LEU A 149 -15.10 6.13 -0.54
C LEU A 149 -14.16 7.16 -1.17
N LEU A 150 -13.00 6.73 -1.67
CA LEU A 150 -12.04 7.62 -2.32
C LEU A 150 -12.64 8.29 -3.57
N LEU A 151 -13.35 7.52 -4.41
CA LEU A 151 -14.04 8.05 -5.59
C LEU A 151 -15.15 9.04 -5.20
N CYS A 152 -15.95 8.72 -4.19
CA CYS A 152 -17.00 9.61 -3.68
C CYS A 152 -16.41 10.95 -3.19
N LEU A 153 -15.28 10.92 -2.47
CA LEU A 153 -14.60 12.13 -2.00
C LEU A 153 -14.08 12.99 -3.16
N ILE A 154 -13.55 12.37 -4.21
CA ILE A 154 -13.10 13.08 -5.43
C ILE A 154 -14.30 13.74 -6.13
N ILE A 155 -15.38 12.98 -6.35
CA ILE A 155 -16.59 13.48 -7.01
C ILE A 155 -17.19 14.64 -6.21
N LEU A 156 -17.33 14.46 -4.89
CA LEU A 156 -17.84 15.51 -4.01
C LEU A 156 -16.99 16.78 -4.10
N ASN A 157 -15.65 16.66 -4.09
CA ASN A 157 -14.77 17.82 -4.19
C ASN A 157 -14.95 18.57 -5.52
N ILE A 158 -15.01 17.82 -6.64
CA ILE A 158 -15.27 18.39 -7.97
C ILE A 158 -16.62 19.11 -8.02
N VAL A 159 -17.68 18.52 -7.46
CA VAL A 159 -19.01 19.16 -7.41
C VAL A 159 -18.97 20.47 -6.62
N LEU A 160 -18.24 20.52 -5.51
CA LEU A 160 -18.08 21.74 -4.71
C LEU A 160 -17.34 22.84 -5.48
N ILE A 161 -16.29 22.49 -6.24
CA ILE A 161 -15.56 23.42 -7.12
C ILE A 161 -16.49 23.96 -8.21
N ILE A 162 -17.22 23.09 -8.91
CA ILE A 162 -18.15 23.50 -9.99
C ILE A 162 -19.23 24.42 -9.43
N ARG A 163 -19.80 24.10 -8.26
CA ARG A 163 -20.79 24.93 -7.58
C ARG A 163 -20.25 26.33 -7.26
N ASP A 164 -19.01 26.44 -6.79
CA ASP A 164 -18.41 27.73 -6.45
C ASP A 164 -18.10 28.57 -7.70
N LEU A 165 -17.61 27.92 -8.76
CA LEU A 165 -17.40 28.55 -10.07
C LEU A 165 -18.73 29.08 -10.65
N MET A 166 -19.80 28.29 -10.63
CA MET A 166 -21.13 28.72 -11.11
C MET A 166 -21.68 29.90 -10.32
N ARG A 167 -21.55 29.89 -8.98
CA ARG A 167 -22.00 31.01 -8.13
C ARG A 167 -21.29 32.31 -8.48
N GLY A 168 -19.98 32.24 -8.67
CA GLY A 168 -19.19 33.43 -8.97
C GLY A 168 -19.35 33.97 -10.38
N TRP A 169 -19.76 33.13 -11.34
CA TRP A 169 -20.15 33.60 -12.68
C TRP A 169 -21.47 34.37 -12.62
N ARG A 170 -22.48 33.83 -11.93
CA ARG A 170 -23.80 34.45 -11.77
C ARG A 170 -23.74 35.83 -11.09
N SER A 171 -22.87 35.99 -10.07
CA SER A 171 -22.67 37.29 -9.42
C SER A 171 -21.98 38.35 -10.29
N GLY A 172 -21.21 37.93 -11.30
CA GLY A 172 -20.53 38.86 -12.22
C GLY A 172 -21.45 39.39 -13.33
N GLU A 173 -22.45 38.60 -13.74
CA GLU A 173 -23.48 39.02 -14.69
C GLU A 173 -24.42 40.06 -14.07
N GLU A 174 -24.83 39.87 -12.82
CA GLU A 174 -25.70 40.81 -12.09
C GLU A 174 -25.03 42.18 -11.82
N SER A 175 -23.70 42.25 -11.71
CA SER A 175 -22.97 43.51 -11.50
C SER A 175 -22.67 44.30 -12.79
N SER A 176 -22.97 43.72 -13.95
CA SER A 176 -22.71 44.32 -15.27
C SER A 176 -23.97 44.88 -15.93
N GLN A 177 -25.12 44.80 -15.24
CA GLN A 177 -26.39 45.46 -15.57
C GLN A 177 -26.58 46.70 -14.70
#